data_AF-A0A7S2ID53-F1
#
_entry.id   AF-A0A7S2ID53-F1
#
_cell.length_a   1.000
_cell.length_b   1.000
_cell.length_c   1.000
_cell.angle_alpha   90.00
_cell.angle_beta   90.00
_cell.angle_gamma   90.00
#
_symmetry.space_group_name_H-M   'P 1'
#
loop_
_entity.id
_entity.type
_entity.pdbx_description
1 polymer ?
#
loop_
_entity_poly.entity_id
_entity_poly.type
_entity_poly.pdbx_seq_one_letter_code
_entity_poly.pdbx_strand_id
1 'polypeptide(L)'
;NRPPPSQHSPFVSTILRPLKEFDAMFANRTPPQVGNQWKVSVVSTVSERYSVAVEELLATVERTEVTLKSRKARRTAAGGMSDGEKVKLQLYLDHKEFVKNVEEVDVDRSAIPGLLKLDALTKEAETLHLKSVGRGN
;
A
#
# COMPACT_ATOMS: atom_id res chain seq x y z
N ASN A 1 -2.39 -21.85 8.23
CA ASN A 1 -2.43 -20.87 7.13
C ASN A 1 -3.56 -19.89 7.37
N ARG A 2 -3.26 -18.57 7.44
CA ARG A 2 -4.30 -17.53 7.44
C ARG A 2 -4.97 -17.43 6.06
N PRO A 3 -6.26 -17.07 6.00
CA PRO A 3 -6.94 -16.83 4.73
C PRO A 3 -6.26 -15.67 3.95
N PRO A 4 -6.46 -15.58 2.63
CA PRO A 4 -6.05 -14.42 1.87
C PRO A 4 -6.61 -13.13 2.48
N PRO A 5 -5.83 -12.04 2.50
CA PRO A 5 -6.31 -10.77 3.00
C PRO A 5 -7.43 -10.21 2.14
N SER A 6 -8.45 -9.66 2.79
CA SER A 6 -9.63 -9.03 2.15
C SER A 6 -9.79 -7.56 2.50
N GLN A 7 -8.99 -7.06 3.45
CA GLN A 7 -9.00 -5.68 3.93
C GLN A 7 -7.57 -5.16 4.06
N HIS A 8 -7.41 -3.84 3.99
CA HIS A 8 -6.14 -3.19 4.27
C HIS A 8 -5.72 -3.39 5.74
N SER A 9 -4.45 -3.18 6.02
CA SER A 9 -3.88 -3.23 7.36
C SER A 9 -4.46 -2.09 8.20
N PRO A 10 -4.83 -2.32 9.48
CA PRO A 10 -5.47 -1.30 10.32
C PRO A 10 -4.65 -0.02 10.48
N PHE A 11 -3.31 -0.12 10.45
CA PHE A 11 -2.44 1.05 10.60
C PHE A 11 -2.50 2.01 9.40
N VAL A 12 -2.85 1.53 8.20
CA VAL A 12 -2.83 2.34 6.96
C VAL A 12 -3.80 3.51 7.07
N SER A 13 -5.01 3.26 7.58
CA SER A 13 -6.02 4.29 7.85
C SER A 13 -5.58 5.32 8.89
N THR A 14 -4.46 5.08 9.57
CA THR A 14 -3.95 5.94 10.65
C THR A 14 -2.74 6.77 10.25
N ILE A 15 -2.08 6.44 9.13
CA ILE A 15 -0.83 7.06 8.67
C ILE A 15 -1.00 8.59 8.53
N LEU A 16 -2.08 9.03 7.89
CA LEU A 16 -2.35 10.45 7.65
C LEU A 16 -3.29 11.06 8.70
N ARG A 17 -3.64 10.35 9.77
CA ARG A 17 -4.51 10.87 10.83
C ARG A 17 -3.95 12.15 11.46
N PRO A 18 -2.65 12.24 11.83
CA PRO A 18 -2.12 13.49 12.40
C PRO A 18 -2.22 14.67 11.43
N LEU A 19 -2.05 14.42 10.13
CA LEU A 19 -2.21 15.44 9.10
C LEU A 19 -3.67 15.92 9.01
N LYS A 20 -4.63 14.99 9.00
CA LYS A 20 -6.08 15.31 8.98
C LYS A 20 -6.50 16.10 10.22
N GLU A 21 -6.05 15.67 11.40
CA GLU A 21 -6.35 16.34 12.67
C GLU A 21 -5.76 17.76 12.71
N PHE A 22 -4.53 17.93 12.22
CA PHE A 22 -3.90 19.24 12.12
C PHE A 22 -4.63 20.15 11.12
N ASP A 23 -4.96 19.64 9.92
CA ASP A 23 -5.68 20.41 8.90
C ASP A 23 -7.04 20.86 9.44
N ALA A 24 -7.83 19.95 10.05
CA ALA A 24 -9.13 20.28 10.62
C ALA A 24 -9.05 21.32 11.76
N MET A 25 -8.01 21.27 12.59
CA MET A 25 -7.83 22.18 13.72
C MET A 25 -7.41 23.58 13.29
N PHE A 26 -6.63 23.70 12.20
CA PHE A 26 -5.99 24.94 11.79
C PHE A 26 -6.46 25.48 10.44
N ALA A 27 -7.37 24.81 9.73
CA ALA A 27 -7.89 25.23 8.42
C ALA A 27 -8.33 26.70 8.40
N ASN A 28 -9.03 27.15 9.45
CA ASN A 28 -9.53 28.54 9.56
C ASN A 28 -8.42 29.57 9.87
N ARG A 29 -7.20 29.12 10.18
CA ARG A 29 -6.05 29.95 10.54
C ARG A 29 -4.94 29.90 9.48
N THR A 30 -5.01 28.97 8.54
CA THR A 30 -4.05 28.84 7.46
C THR A 30 -4.27 29.96 6.45
N PRO A 31 -3.29 30.87 6.24
CA PRO A 31 -3.43 31.92 5.25
C PRO A 31 -3.59 31.33 3.84
N PRO A 32 -4.42 31.92 2.97
CA PRO A 32 -4.60 31.43 1.60
C PRO A 32 -3.28 31.29 0.82
N GLN A 33 -2.28 32.13 1.12
CA GLN A 33 -0.96 32.06 0.49
C GLN A 33 -0.16 30.78 0.82
N VAL A 34 -0.47 30.10 1.93
CA VAL A 34 0.17 28.83 2.30
C VAL A 34 -0.42 27.67 1.47
N GLY A 35 -1.72 27.75 1.15
CA GLY A 35 -2.43 26.78 0.33
C GLY A 35 -2.23 25.33 0.78
N ASN A 36 -2.14 24.41 -0.19
CA ASN A 36 -1.98 22.98 0.06
C ASN A 36 -0.51 22.49 -0.02
N GLN A 37 0.48 23.37 -0.26
CA GLN A 37 1.87 22.94 -0.50
C GLN A 37 2.48 22.17 0.67
N TRP A 38 2.14 22.57 1.91
CA TRP A 38 2.62 21.87 3.10
C TRP A 38 2.02 20.46 3.21
N LYS A 39 0.75 20.26 2.84
CA LYS A 39 0.10 18.94 2.79
C LYS A 39 0.79 18.05 1.76
N VAL A 40 1.06 18.61 0.57
CA VAL A 40 1.82 17.92 -0.49
C VAL A 40 3.20 17.49 0.01
N SER A 41 3.91 18.35 0.74
CA SER A 41 5.23 18.03 1.31
C SER A 41 5.16 16.87 2.33
N VAL A 42 4.22 16.94 3.27
CA VAL A 42 4.02 15.87 4.28
C VAL A 42 3.66 14.55 3.60
N VAL A 43 2.68 14.56 2.70
CA VAL A 43 2.27 13.37 1.95
C VAL A 43 3.42 12.82 1.11
N SER A 44 4.24 13.68 0.50
CA SER A 44 5.41 13.26 -0.29
C SER A 44 6.42 12.51 0.57
N THR A 45 6.81 13.08 1.72
CA THR A 45 7.77 12.44 2.64
C THR A 45 7.24 11.11 3.19
N VAL A 46 5.96 11.06 3.56
CA VAL A 46 5.33 9.82 4.05
C VAL A 46 5.27 8.77 2.94
N SER A 47 4.85 9.16 1.74
CA SER A 47 4.73 8.25 0.59
C SER A 47 6.08 7.71 0.14
N GLU A 48 7.13 8.55 0.16
CA GLU A 48 8.50 8.12 -0.14
C GLU A 48 8.95 7.04 0.83
N ARG A 49 8.87 7.29 2.14
CA ARG A 49 9.25 6.30 3.16
C ARG A 49 8.42 5.03 3.05
N TYR A 50 7.13 5.17 2.79
CA TYR A 50 6.26 4.01 2.63
C TYR A 50 6.66 3.20 1.39
N SER A 51 6.95 3.84 0.26
CA SER A 51 7.40 3.16 -0.96
C SER A 51 8.69 2.37 -0.76
N VAL A 52 9.63 2.90 0.02
CA VAL A 52 10.89 2.20 0.36
C VAL A 52 10.59 0.97 1.23
N ALA A 53 9.77 1.10 2.26
CA ALA A 53 9.40 -0.03 3.11
C ALA A 53 8.68 -1.14 2.33
N VAL A 54 7.81 -0.79 1.38
CA VAL A 54 7.13 -1.76 0.51
C VAL A 54 8.11 -2.46 -0.42
N GLU A 55 9.04 -1.73 -1.02
CA GLU A 55 10.09 -2.28 -1.89
C GLU A 55 10.99 -3.28 -1.13
N GLU A 56 11.45 -2.93 0.07
CA GLU A 56 12.26 -3.80 0.92
C GLU A 56 11.51 -5.09 1.33
N LEU A 57 10.21 -4.96 1.63
CA LEU A 57 9.37 -6.11 1.95
C LEU A 57 9.20 -7.02 0.73
N LEU A 58 8.92 -6.47 -0.45
CA LEU A 58 8.81 -7.24 -1.69
C LEU A 58 10.11 -7.98 -2.03
N ALA A 59 11.26 -7.31 -1.91
CA ALA A 59 12.56 -7.93 -2.13
C ALA A 59 12.84 -9.07 -1.13
N THR A 60 12.34 -8.95 0.10
CA THR A 60 12.45 -10.01 1.11
C THR A 60 11.53 -11.19 0.80
N VAL A 61 10.30 -10.92 0.36
CA VAL A 61 9.35 -11.94 -0.10
C VAL A 61 9.91 -12.70 -1.30
N GLU A 62 10.49 -12.00 -2.28
CA GLU A 62 11.08 -12.64 -3.45
C GLU A 62 12.24 -13.57 -3.08
N ARG A 63 13.19 -13.10 -2.26
CA ARG A 63 14.32 -13.93 -1.78
C ARG A 63 13.85 -15.17 -1.02
N THR A 64 12.83 -15.03 -0.17
CA THR A 64 12.29 -16.14 0.61
C THR A 64 11.53 -17.14 -0.26
N GLU A 65 10.74 -16.68 -1.23
CA GLU A 65 10.05 -17.54 -2.20
C GLU A 65 11.04 -18.30 -3.10
N VAL A 66 12.12 -17.66 -3.57
CA VAL A 66 13.18 -18.34 -4.34
C VAL A 66 13.85 -19.43 -3.50
N THR A 67 14.19 -19.13 -2.25
CA THR A 67 14.78 -20.10 -1.29
C THR A 67 13.83 -21.26 -0.99
N LEU A 68 12.52 -20.98 -0.88
CA LEU A 68 11.51 -22.01 -0.65
C LEU A 68 11.30 -22.88 -1.88
N LYS A 69 11.29 -22.30 -3.09
CA LYS A 69 11.16 -23.05 -4.35
C LYS A 69 12.34 -24.00 -4.57
N SER A 70 13.57 -23.56 -4.32
CA SER A 70 14.75 -24.42 -4.43
C SER A 70 14.73 -25.59 -3.44
N ARG A 71 14.13 -25.40 -2.26
CA ARG A 71 13.91 -26.47 -1.25
C ARG A 71 12.69 -27.37 -1.53
N LYS A 72 11.62 -26.82 -2.14
CA LYS A 72 10.33 -27.51 -2.39
C LYS A 72 10.24 -28.25 -3.73
N ALA A 73 11.29 -28.26 -4.55
CA ALA A 73 11.36 -29.06 -5.78
C ALA A 73 11.10 -30.59 -5.58
N ARG A 74 10.91 -31.05 -4.34
CA ARG A 74 10.55 -32.43 -3.98
C ARG A 74 9.09 -32.67 -3.57
N ARG A 75 8.21 -31.65 -3.46
CA ARG A 75 6.79 -31.85 -3.07
C ARG A 75 5.84 -30.92 -3.83
N THR A 76 5.09 -31.51 -4.75
CA THR A 76 4.13 -30.88 -5.65
C THR A 76 2.90 -30.31 -4.95
N ALA A 77 2.47 -29.15 -5.46
CA ALA A 77 1.10 -28.60 -5.54
C ALA A 77 0.14 -28.78 -4.35
N ALA A 78 0.10 -27.77 -3.46
CA ALA A 78 -1.13 -27.39 -2.79
C ALA A 78 -1.70 -26.16 -3.53
N GLY A 79 -2.86 -26.32 -4.19
CA GLY A 79 -3.48 -25.33 -5.07
C GLY A 79 -4.11 -24.14 -4.36
N GLY A 80 -3.33 -23.38 -3.60
CA GLY A 80 -3.74 -22.16 -2.91
C GLY A 80 -2.72 -21.03 -3.04
N MET A 81 -3.15 -19.82 -2.68
CA MET A 81 -2.29 -18.62 -2.71
C MET A 81 -1.04 -18.82 -1.85
N SER A 82 0.14 -18.55 -2.41
CA SER A 82 1.41 -18.60 -1.69
C SER A 82 1.45 -17.52 -0.61
N ASP A 83 2.33 -17.66 0.39
CA ASP A 83 2.48 -16.63 1.41
C ASP A 83 3.03 -15.32 0.81
N GLY A 84 3.93 -15.41 -0.18
CA GLY A 84 4.35 -14.24 -0.95
C GLY A 84 3.23 -13.58 -1.75
N GLU A 85 2.34 -14.37 -2.37
CA GLU A 85 1.15 -13.83 -3.05
C GLU A 85 0.21 -13.13 -2.06
N LYS A 86 0.01 -13.65 -0.84
CA LYS A 86 -0.79 -12.98 0.19
C LYS A 86 -0.18 -11.65 0.62
N VAL A 87 1.14 -11.57 0.77
CA VAL A 87 1.83 -10.32 1.09
C VAL A 87 1.64 -9.30 -0.03
N LYS A 88 1.83 -9.72 -1.30
CA LYS A 88 1.56 -8.87 -2.47
C LYS A 88 0.13 -8.35 -2.48
N LEU A 89 -0.86 -9.20 -2.18
CA LEU A 89 -2.27 -8.80 -2.09
C LEU A 89 -2.53 -7.82 -0.94
N GLN A 90 -1.95 -8.05 0.24
CA GLN A 90 -2.08 -7.12 1.37
C GLN A 90 -1.54 -5.73 1.00
N LEU A 91 -0.35 -5.68 0.37
CA LEU A 91 0.27 -4.43 -0.05
C LEU A 91 -0.58 -3.66 -1.07
N TYR A 92 -1.26 -4.36 -1.97
CA TYR A 92 -2.22 -3.73 -2.88
C TYR A 92 -3.40 -3.11 -2.15
N LEU A 93 -4.02 -3.84 -1.21
CA LEU A 93 -5.13 -3.32 -0.41
C LEU A 93 -4.70 -2.11 0.43
N ASP A 94 -3.51 -2.20 1.03
CA ASP A 94 -2.91 -1.12 1.80
C ASP A 94 -2.64 0.12 0.94
N HIS A 95 -2.10 -0.07 -0.28
CA HIS A 95 -1.88 1.03 -1.21
C HIS A 95 -3.19 1.72 -1.60
N LYS A 96 -4.26 0.97 -1.90
CA LYS A 96 -5.57 1.55 -2.26
C LYS A 96 -6.15 2.40 -1.12
N GLU A 97 -6.08 1.90 0.11
CA GLU A 97 -6.52 2.66 1.28
C GLU A 97 -5.63 3.88 1.53
N PHE A 98 -4.32 3.76 1.35
CA PHE A 98 -3.41 4.90 1.50
C PHE A 98 -3.70 6.01 0.49
N VAL A 99 -3.94 5.66 -0.78
CA VAL A 99 -4.34 6.61 -1.82
C VAL A 99 -5.62 7.33 -1.46
N LYS A 100 -6.65 6.61 -0.98
CA LYS A 100 -7.89 7.22 -0.49
C LYS A 100 -7.62 8.23 0.64
N ASN A 101 -6.75 7.87 1.59
CA ASN A 101 -6.37 8.78 2.67
C ASN A 101 -5.66 10.05 2.19
N VAL A 102 -4.92 9.98 1.08
CA VAL A 102 -4.27 11.15 0.45
C VAL A 102 -5.29 12.07 -0.20
N GLU A 103 -6.29 11.51 -0.87
CA GLU A 103 -7.35 12.31 -1.51
C GLU A 103 -8.22 13.01 -0.49
N GLU A 104 -8.46 12.39 0.66
CA GLU A 104 -9.21 13.00 1.78
C GLU A 104 -8.52 14.23 2.38
N VAL A 105 -7.21 14.44 2.16
CA VAL A 105 -6.49 15.65 2.58
C VAL A 105 -6.32 16.66 1.44
N ASP A 106 -7.05 16.50 0.33
CA ASP A 106 -7.06 17.41 -0.83
C ASP A 106 -5.66 17.56 -1.47
N VAL A 107 -4.95 16.43 -1.59
CA VAL A 107 -3.67 16.34 -2.29
C VAL A 107 -3.86 15.52 -3.57
N ASP A 108 -3.44 16.08 -4.70
CA ASP A 108 -3.43 15.37 -5.98
C ASP A 108 -2.43 14.22 -5.95
N ARG A 109 -2.93 12.99 -6.01
CA ARG A 109 -2.13 11.77 -6.00
C ARG A 109 -1.11 11.70 -7.16
N SER A 110 -1.40 12.34 -8.30
CA SER A 110 -0.54 12.30 -9.49
C SER A 110 0.73 13.14 -9.30
N ALA A 111 0.69 14.10 -8.37
CA ALA A 111 1.82 14.96 -8.03
C ALA A 111 2.78 14.33 -7.01
N ILE A 112 2.52 13.10 -6.53
CA ILE A 112 3.30 12.45 -5.48
C ILE A 112 4.10 11.26 -6.03
N PRO A 113 5.42 11.40 -6.27
CA PRO A 113 6.25 10.31 -6.83
C PRO A 113 6.22 9.01 -6.01
N GLY A 114 6.14 9.12 -4.68
CA GLY A 114 6.04 7.96 -3.80
C GLY A 114 4.76 7.13 -4.03
N LEU A 115 3.64 7.77 -4.37
CA LEU A 115 2.40 7.08 -4.71
C LEU A 115 2.50 6.38 -6.07
N LEU A 116 3.10 7.05 -7.06
CA LEU A 116 3.34 6.46 -8.38
C LEU A 116 4.24 5.22 -8.27
N LYS A 117 5.26 5.28 -7.41
CA LYS A 117 6.12 4.13 -7.11
C LYS A 117 5.35 3.00 -6.43
N LEU A 118 4.51 3.31 -5.44
CA LEU A 118 3.67 2.30 -4.77
C LEU A 118 2.67 1.64 -5.74
N ASP A 119 2.08 2.41 -6.66
CA ASP A 119 1.21 1.86 -7.70
C ASP A 119 1.97 0.86 -8.58
N ALA A 120 3.16 1.25 -9.07
CA ALA A 120 4.01 0.37 -9.86
C ALA A 120 4.40 -0.92 -9.10
N LEU A 121 4.78 -0.81 -7.82
CA LEU A 121 5.17 -1.95 -6.98
C LEU A 121 4.01 -2.91 -6.69
N THR A 122 2.77 -2.42 -6.66
CA THR A 122 1.60 -3.23 -6.30
C THR A 122 0.74 -3.65 -7.50
N LYS A 123 1.03 -3.13 -8.70
CA LYS A 123 0.28 -3.40 -9.93
C LYS A 123 0.11 -4.88 -10.26
N GLU A 124 1.15 -5.69 -10.07
CA GLU A 124 1.08 -7.15 -10.32
C GLU A 124 0.05 -7.85 -9.42
N ALA A 125 -0.18 -7.32 -8.21
CA ALA A 125 -1.10 -7.89 -7.24
C ALA A 125 -2.57 -7.56 -7.54
N GLU A 126 -2.86 -6.62 -8.43
CA GLU A 126 -4.23 -6.34 -8.89
C GLU A 126 -4.86 -7.59 -9.55
N THR A 127 -4.07 -8.31 -10.34
CA THR A 127 -4.52 -9.56 -10.98
C THR A 127 -4.80 -10.64 -9.92
N LEU A 128 -4.05 -10.65 -8.81
CA LEU A 128 -4.31 -11.56 -7.67
C LEU A 128 -5.60 -11.17 -6.95
N HIS A 129 -5.85 -9.88 -6.77
CA HIS A 129 -7.08 -9.37 -6.17
C HIS A 129 -8.32 -9.78 -6.98
N LEU A 130 -8.32 -9.55 -8.30
CA LEU A 130 -9.43 -9.95 -9.17
C LEU A 130 -9.72 -11.46 -9.10
N LYS A 131 -8.69 -12.30 -9.04
CA LYS A 131 -8.83 -13.76 -8.86
C LYS A 131 -9.38 -14.16 -7.49
N SER A 132 -9.06 -13.39 -6.44
CA SER A 132 -9.59 -13.64 -5.08
C SER A 132 -11.06 -13.25 -4.93
N VAL A 133 -11.50 -12.17 -5.60
CA VAL A 133 -12.88 -11.70 -5.56
C VAL A 133 -13.78 -12.54 -6.46
N GLY A 134 -13.31 -12.95 -7.65
CA GLY A 134 -14.07 -13.76 -8.59
C GLY A 134 -14.31 -15.22 -8.19
N ARG A 135 -13.65 -15.73 -7.13
CA ARG A 135 -13.91 -17.06 -6.56
C ARG A 135 -14.99 -17.07 -5.48
N GLY A 136 -15.59 -15.91 -5.20
CA GLY A 136 -16.62 -15.73 -4.16
C GLY A 136 -18.07 -15.76 -4.64
N ASN A 137 -18.33 -16.05 -5.92
CA ASN A 137 -19.68 -16.22 -6.48
C ASN A 137 -19.92 -17.64 -6.96
#